data_AF-A0A813BU86-F1
#
_entry.id   AF-A0A813BU86-F1
#
_cell.length_a   1.000
_cell.length_b   1.000
_cell.length_c   1.000
_cell.angle_alpha   90.00
_cell.angle_beta   90.00
_cell.angle_gamma   90.00
#
_symmetry.space_group_name_H-M   'P 1'
#
loop_
_entity.id
_entity.type
_entity.pdbx_description
1 polymer ?
#
loop_
_entity_poly.entity_id
_entity_poly.type
_entity_poly.pdbx_seq_one_letter_code
_entity_poly.pdbx_strand_id
1 'polypeptide(L)'
;MPDEKPCRLSFSISSTYDDSPFGLPESPWTSTPGSLANEPLSKTVFLVRHGEALHNVAEKSALQQALADNNKTNDETLHREAMEIARKSALSDEGLKDAPLSAKGKEQAVATAATIMKMLLDDADLKPPEAIFVSPLQRALQTAAVMFPNHSRVHVRNLLRERCTGFPCDERSEGWDLAGRKTFSYMSFDEDVEDVDCDLDDAEARWTCRNSRDLRGLAEDAPMSFMVIKSR
;
A
#
# COMPACT_ATOMS: atom_id res chain seq x y z
N MET A 1 14.12 -11.56 -15.20
CA MET A 1 13.44 -11.15 -13.95
C MET A 1 12.38 -12.20 -13.68
N PRO A 2 12.26 -12.71 -12.45
CA PRO A 2 11.15 -13.61 -12.14
C PRO A 2 9.83 -12.85 -12.33
N ASP A 3 8.89 -13.46 -13.07
CA ASP A 3 7.51 -12.97 -13.21
C ASP A 3 6.80 -13.09 -11.85
N GLU A 4 6.83 -12.02 -11.05
CA GLU A 4 5.99 -11.92 -9.86
C GLU A 4 4.53 -11.80 -10.33
N LYS A 5 3.80 -12.92 -10.29
CA LYS A 5 2.37 -12.92 -10.55
C LYS A 5 1.67 -12.16 -9.41
N PRO A 6 0.73 -11.25 -9.72
CA PRO A 6 -0.04 -10.58 -8.68
C PRO A 6 -0.80 -11.61 -7.84
N CYS A 7 -0.66 -11.52 -6.51
CA CYS A 7 -1.39 -12.37 -5.58
C CYS A 7 -2.87 -11.99 -5.59
N ARG A 8 -3.73 -12.92 -6.02
CA ARG A 8 -5.19 -12.79 -5.93
C ARG A 8 -5.63 -13.25 -4.55
N LEU A 9 -6.14 -12.32 -3.75
CA LEU A 9 -6.83 -12.61 -2.50
C LEU A 9 -8.32 -12.36 -2.70
N SER A 10 -9.13 -13.39 -2.45
CA SER A 10 -10.59 -13.28 -2.44
C SER A 10 -11.10 -13.55 -1.04
N PHE A 11 -11.86 -12.61 -0.49
CA PHE A 11 -12.50 -12.75 0.82
C PHE A 11 -13.99 -12.50 0.66
N SER A 12 -14.79 -13.32 1.36
CA SER A 12 -16.23 -13.14 1.47
C SER A 12 -16.53 -12.61 2.86
N ILE A 13 -17.07 -11.40 2.95
CA ILE A 13 -17.52 -10.83 4.22
C ILE A 13 -19.02 -11.09 4.31
N SER A 14 -19.42 -12.08 5.11
CA SER A 14 -20.83 -12.27 5.48
C SER A 14 -21.19 -11.25 6.55
N SER A 15 -21.81 -10.13 6.16
CA SER A 15 -22.35 -9.16 7.11
C SER A 15 -23.69 -9.68 7.66
N THR A 16 -23.69 -10.30 8.84
CA THR A 16 -24.91 -10.54 9.61
C THR A 16 -25.10 -9.41 10.62
N TYR A 17 -25.38 -8.19 10.13
CA TYR A 17 -25.83 -7.10 10.98
C TYR A 17 -27.35 -7.20 11.12
N ASP A 18 -27.80 -7.70 12.27
CA ASP A 18 -29.20 -7.75 12.67
C ASP A 18 -29.50 -6.48 13.48
N ASP A 19 -29.69 -5.36 12.78
CA ASP A 19 -30.07 -4.07 13.37
C ASP A 19 -31.57 -4.05 13.73
N SER A 20 -31.96 -4.73 14.80
CA SER A 20 -33.31 -4.60 15.37
C SER A 20 -33.30 -4.09 16.81
N PRO A 21 -33.19 -2.77 17.03
CA PRO A 21 -33.61 -2.17 18.28
C PRO A 21 -35.12 -1.87 18.21
N PHE A 22 -35.86 -2.31 19.22
CA PHE A 22 -37.30 -2.08 19.48
C PHE A 22 -38.29 -3.09 18.90
N GLY A 23 -38.71 -4.00 19.79
CA GLY A 23 -39.91 -4.81 19.62
C GLY A 23 -41.17 -3.97 19.62
N LEU A 24 -41.92 -4.07 18.52
CA LEU A 24 -43.31 -3.67 18.43
C LEU A 24 -44.19 -4.91 18.15
N PRO A 25 -45.44 -4.93 18.63
CA PRO A 25 -46.29 -6.11 18.63
C PRO A 25 -46.70 -6.56 17.22
N GLU A 26 -46.68 -7.88 17.06
CA GLU A 26 -46.79 -8.62 15.82
C GLU A 26 -48.12 -8.36 15.09
N SER A 27 -48.02 -7.93 13.82
CA SER A 27 -49.17 -7.84 12.92
C SER A 27 -49.39 -9.15 12.17
N PRO A 28 -50.63 -9.62 11.99
CA PRO A 28 -50.95 -10.89 11.35
C PRO A 28 -51.08 -10.72 9.84
N TRP A 29 -49.97 -10.47 9.16
CA TRP A 29 -49.89 -10.60 7.71
C TRP A 29 -48.91 -11.72 7.38
N THR A 30 -49.48 -12.89 7.11
CA THR A 30 -48.80 -14.08 6.58
C THR A 30 -48.23 -13.76 5.20
N SER A 31 -47.03 -13.17 5.18
CA SER A 31 -46.21 -13.05 3.98
C SER A 31 -45.32 -14.27 3.93
N THR A 32 -45.52 -15.10 2.90
CA THR A 32 -44.68 -16.25 2.57
C THR A 32 -43.19 -15.88 2.66
N PRO A 33 -42.35 -16.64 3.40
CA PRO A 33 -40.91 -16.44 3.43
C PRO A 33 -40.33 -16.93 2.10
N GLY A 34 -40.48 -16.11 1.06
CA GLY A 34 -39.64 -16.18 -0.13
C GLY A 34 -38.25 -15.78 0.30
N SER A 35 -37.47 -16.75 0.74
CA SER A 35 -36.03 -16.64 0.98
C SER A 35 -35.37 -16.20 -0.32
N LEU A 36 -35.35 -14.88 -0.56
CA LEU A 36 -34.37 -14.24 -1.42
C LEU A 36 -33.05 -14.49 -0.70
N ALA A 37 -32.44 -15.63 -0.99
CA ALA A 37 -31.11 -15.95 -0.54
C ALA A 37 -30.24 -14.74 -0.91
N ASN A 38 -29.84 -13.97 0.10
CA ASN A 38 -28.91 -12.86 -0.05
C ASN A 38 -27.66 -13.47 -0.69
N GLU A 39 -27.50 -13.32 -2.01
CA GLU A 39 -26.28 -13.77 -2.64
C GLU A 39 -25.13 -13.01 -1.96
N PRO A 40 -24.09 -13.74 -1.51
CA PRO A 40 -23.01 -13.12 -0.77
C PRO A 40 -22.35 -12.03 -1.62
N LEU A 41 -22.33 -10.80 -1.09
CA LEU A 41 -21.61 -9.69 -1.70
C LEU A 41 -20.12 -10.02 -1.72
N SER A 42 -19.57 -10.17 -2.93
CA SER A 42 -18.15 -10.44 -3.14
C SER A 42 -17.43 -9.16 -3.52
N LYS A 43 -16.34 -8.84 -2.81
CA LYS A 43 -15.47 -7.71 -3.09
C LYS A 43 -14.11 -8.21 -3.58
N THR A 44 -13.55 -7.52 -4.56
CA THR A 44 -12.20 -7.81 -5.06
C THR A 44 -11.28 -6.70 -4.61
N VAL A 45 -10.14 -7.08 -4.04
CA VAL A 45 -9.10 -6.14 -3.62
C VAL A 45 -7.83 -6.45 -4.39
N PHE A 46 -7.25 -5.43 -5.02
CA PHE A 46 -5.90 -5.52 -5.58
C PHE A 46 -4.93 -4.79 -4.65
N LEU A 47 -3.82 -5.46 -4.35
CA LEU A 47 -2.77 -4.94 -3.50
C LEU A 47 -1.55 -4.72 -4.38
N VAL A 48 -1.07 -3.48 -4.44
CA VAL A 48 0.03 -3.09 -5.33
C VAL A 48 1.11 -2.38 -4.52
N ARG A 49 2.35 -2.81 -4.69
CA ARG A 49 3.53 -2.14 -4.16
C ARG A 49 3.98 -1.05 -5.14
N HIS A 50 4.55 0.04 -4.63
CA HIS A 50 5.16 1.08 -5.45
C HIS A 50 6.32 0.49 -6.28
N GLY A 51 6.60 1.11 -7.42
CA GLY A 51 7.82 0.80 -8.18
C GLY A 51 9.09 1.22 -7.43
N GLU A 52 10.26 0.79 -7.91
CA GLU A 52 11.57 1.15 -7.34
C GLU A 52 11.71 2.68 -7.14
N ALA A 53 11.98 3.11 -5.92
CA ALA A 53 12.23 4.51 -5.59
C ALA A 53 13.73 4.83 -5.57
N LEU A 54 14.08 6.13 -5.62
CA LEU A 54 15.49 6.55 -5.59
C LEU A 54 16.24 6.07 -4.34
N HIS A 55 15.58 6.02 -3.17
CA HIS A 55 16.20 5.47 -1.95
C HIS A 55 16.51 3.97 -2.08
N ASN A 56 15.69 3.19 -2.79
CA ASN A 56 15.97 1.76 -3.03
C ASN A 56 17.21 1.60 -3.94
N VAL A 57 17.40 2.51 -4.89
CA VAL A 57 18.60 2.52 -5.75
C VAL A 57 19.85 2.87 -4.93
N ALA A 58 19.76 3.88 -4.07
CA ALA A 58 20.86 4.29 -3.19
C ALA A 58 21.24 3.17 -2.21
N GLU A 59 20.26 2.58 -1.54
CA GLU A 59 20.43 1.43 -0.64
C GLU A 59 21.11 0.26 -1.36
N LYS A 60 20.60 -0.14 -2.53
CA LYS A 60 21.17 -1.23 -3.32
C LYS A 60 22.61 -0.93 -3.75
N SER A 61 22.91 0.32 -4.13
CA SER A 61 24.25 0.73 -4.52
C SER A 61 25.23 0.65 -3.35
N ALA A 62 24.84 1.13 -2.17
CA ALA A 62 25.67 1.08 -0.96
C ALA A 62 25.94 -0.36 -0.51
N LEU A 63 24.92 -1.23 -0.54
CA LEU A 63 25.08 -2.65 -0.26
C LEU A 63 26.05 -3.31 -1.26
N GLN A 64 25.93 -3.01 -2.55
CA GLN A 64 26.86 -3.57 -3.56
C GLN A 64 28.31 -3.11 -3.35
N GLN A 65 28.52 -1.86 -2.95
CA GLN A 65 29.85 -1.35 -2.60
C GLN A 65 30.42 -2.06 -1.37
N ALA A 66 29.62 -2.17 -0.30
CA ALA A 66 30.02 -2.88 0.92
C ALA A 66 30.34 -4.36 0.66
N LEU A 67 29.59 -5.03 -0.23
CA LEU A 67 29.90 -6.40 -0.68
C LEU A 67 31.25 -6.47 -1.43
N ALA A 68 31.52 -5.51 -2.32
CA ALA A 68 32.76 -5.48 -3.09
C ALA A 68 33.98 -5.23 -2.19
N ASP A 69 33.84 -4.37 -1.18
CA ASP A 69 34.92 -4.04 -0.24
C ASP A 69 35.20 -5.16 0.77
N ASN A 70 34.16 -5.87 1.20
CA ASN A 70 34.26 -6.94 2.21
C ASN A 70 34.55 -8.34 1.66
N ASN A 71 34.76 -8.50 0.35
CA ASN A 71 35.14 -9.78 -0.28
C ASN A 71 36.47 -10.38 0.24
N LYS A 72 37.15 -9.74 1.20
CA LYS A 72 38.42 -10.15 1.79
C LYS A 72 38.32 -10.73 3.20
N THR A 73 37.15 -10.65 3.85
CA THR A 73 36.95 -11.08 5.24
C THR A 73 36.05 -12.31 5.28
N ASN A 74 36.51 -13.40 5.92
CA ASN A 74 35.72 -14.64 6.11
C ASN A 74 34.79 -14.59 7.34
N ASP A 75 34.76 -13.47 8.07
CA ASP A 75 33.91 -13.30 9.25
C ASP A 75 32.53 -12.78 8.85
N GLU A 76 31.53 -13.65 8.97
CA GLU A 76 30.13 -13.36 8.66
C GLU A 76 29.54 -12.22 9.52
N THR A 77 30.02 -12.08 10.76
CA THR A 77 29.50 -11.06 11.69
C THR A 77 29.94 -9.67 11.24
N LEU A 78 31.24 -9.51 10.96
CA LEU A 78 31.80 -8.26 10.43
C LEU A 78 31.20 -7.90 9.08
N HIS A 79 30.94 -8.91 8.23
CA HIS A 79 30.28 -8.70 6.95
C HIS A 79 28.86 -8.14 7.10
N ARG A 80 28.05 -8.74 7.99
CA ARG A 80 26.68 -8.28 8.25
C ARG A 80 26.65 -6.88 8.86
N GLU A 81 27.54 -6.59 9.80
CA GLU A 81 27.65 -5.27 10.41
C GLU A 81 28.03 -4.20 9.38
N ALA A 82 29.00 -4.49 8.51
CA ALA A 82 29.39 -3.56 7.44
C ALA A 82 28.24 -3.30 6.45
N MET A 83 27.47 -4.33 6.10
CA MET A 83 26.29 -4.20 5.25
C MET A 83 25.20 -3.35 5.91
N GLU A 84 24.92 -3.56 7.20
CA GLU A 84 23.96 -2.73 7.94
C GLU A 84 24.44 -1.28 8.08
N ILE A 85 25.73 -1.04 8.33
CA ILE A 85 26.29 0.32 8.38
C ILE A 85 26.14 1.01 7.03
N ALA A 86 26.47 0.33 5.93
CA ALA A 86 26.32 0.87 4.58
C ALA A 86 24.85 1.17 4.24
N ARG A 87 23.94 0.26 4.60
CA ARG A 87 22.49 0.42 4.43
C ARG A 87 21.98 1.66 5.16
N LYS A 88 22.29 1.78 6.45
CA LYS A 88 21.87 2.92 7.28
C LYS A 88 22.48 4.22 6.76
N SER A 89 23.76 4.23 6.43
CA SER A 89 24.44 5.42 5.91
C SER A 89 23.82 5.92 4.60
N ALA A 90 23.37 5.02 3.72
CA ALA A 90 22.71 5.41 2.48
C ALA A 90 21.31 5.97 2.70
N LEU A 91 20.56 5.41 3.66
CA LEU A 91 19.19 5.82 3.95
C LEU A 91 19.12 7.09 4.81
N SER A 92 20.20 7.45 5.52
CA SER A 92 20.31 8.69 6.30
C SER A 92 20.52 9.96 5.48
N ASP A 93 20.56 9.88 4.14
CA ASP A 93 20.67 11.05 3.28
C ASP A 93 19.34 11.84 3.25
N GLU A 94 19.36 13.07 3.74
CA GLU A 94 18.22 14.02 3.69
C GLU A 94 17.73 14.30 2.26
N GLY A 95 18.61 14.15 1.26
CA GLY A 95 18.23 14.24 -0.15
C GLY A 95 17.26 13.14 -0.62
N LEU A 96 17.10 12.08 0.18
CA LEU A 96 16.15 10.98 -0.06
C LEU A 96 14.81 11.15 0.67
N LYS A 97 14.59 12.30 1.32
CA LYS A 97 13.29 12.63 1.91
C LYS A 97 12.18 12.53 0.87
N ASP A 98 11.13 11.78 1.21
CA ASP A 98 9.99 11.46 0.32
C ASP A 98 10.41 11.04 -1.11
N ALA A 99 11.45 10.21 -1.21
CA ALA A 99 12.10 9.89 -2.49
C ALA A 99 11.09 9.46 -3.60
N PRO A 100 11.16 10.05 -4.81
CA PRO A 100 10.33 9.67 -5.95
C PRO A 100 10.70 8.29 -6.54
N LEU A 101 9.87 7.82 -7.48
CA LEU A 101 10.18 6.68 -8.33
C LEU A 101 11.42 6.93 -9.20
N SER A 102 12.25 5.89 -9.32
CA SER A 102 13.31 5.80 -10.32
C SER A 102 12.71 5.67 -11.73
N ALA A 103 13.53 5.80 -12.77
CA ALA A 103 13.08 5.54 -14.16
C ALA A 103 12.54 4.11 -14.31
N LYS A 104 13.24 3.15 -13.74
CA LYS A 104 12.83 1.75 -13.69
C LYS A 104 11.57 1.53 -12.85
N GLY A 105 11.40 2.27 -11.75
CA GLY A 105 10.15 2.24 -10.96
C GLY A 105 8.93 2.68 -11.75
N LYS A 106 9.08 3.66 -12.65
CA LYS A 106 8.00 4.08 -13.55
C LYS A 106 7.68 3.00 -14.60
N GLU A 107 8.69 2.35 -15.17
CA GLU A 107 8.51 1.22 -16.08
C GLU A 107 7.78 0.07 -15.40
N GLN A 108 8.13 -0.24 -14.15
CA GLN A 108 7.43 -1.23 -13.33
C GLN A 108 5.95 -0.87 -13.16
N ALA A 109 5.63 0.39 -12.83
CA ALA A 109 4.25 0.85 -12.69
C ALA A 109 3.45 0.68 -14.00
N VAL A 110 4.04 1.00 -15.15
CA VAL A 110 3.42 0.78 -16.48
C VAL A 110 3.17 -0.71 -16.72
N ALA A 111 4.16 -1.56 -16.43
CA ALA A 111 4.04 -3.00 -16.60
C ALA A 111 2.95 -3.59 -15.70
N THR A 112 2.87 -3.16 -14.44
CA THR A 112 1.82 -3.58 -13.51
C THR A 112 0.44 -3.14 -13.98
N ALA A 113 0.30 -1.92 -14.51
CA ALA A 113 -0.97 -1.45 -15.10
C ALA A 113 -1.43 -2.36 -16.25
N ALA A 114 -0.51 -2.70 -17.16
CA ALA A 114 -0.79 -3.60 -18.28
C ALA A 114 -1.20 -5.00 -17.80
N THR A 115 -0.54 -5.52 -16.76
CA THR A 115 -0.89 -6.81 -16.16
C THR A 115 -2.30 -6.79 -15.55
N ILE A 116 -2.67 -5.74 -14.81
CA ILE A 116 -4.01 -5.61 -14.25
C ILE A 116 -5.05 -5.53 -15.39
N MET A 117 -4.83 -4.68 -16.40
CA MET A 117 -5.74 -4.60 -17.55
C MET A 117 -5.91 -5.95 -18.24
N LYS A 118 -4.84 -6.71 -18.43
CA LYS A 118 -4.91 -8.06 -18.98
C LYS A 118 -5.76 -8.99 -18.11
N MET A 119 -5.59 -8.97 -16.79
CA MET A 119 -6.42 -9.76 -15.87
C MET A 119 -7.90 -9.38 -15.95
N LEU A 120 -8.21 -8.08 -16.08
CA LEU A 120 -9.58 -7.59 -16.24
C LEU A 120 -10.22 -8.03 -17.58
N LEU A 121 -9.41 -8.23 -18.62
CA LEU A 121 -9.88 -8.72 -19.92
C LEU A 121 -10.04 -10.24 -19.95
N ASP A 122 -9.15 -10.96 -19.26
CA ASP A 122 -9.12 -12.43 -19.26
C ASP A 122 -10.17 -13.06 -18.32
N ASP A 123 -10.57 -12.36 -17.25
CA ASP A 123 -11.54 -12.85 -16.24
C ASP A 123 -12.80 -11.98 -16.23
N ALA A 124 -13.91 -12.51 -16.77
CA ALA A 124 -15.19 -11.82 -16.87
C ALA A 124 -15.82 -11.45 -15.51
N ASP A 125 -15.39 -12.08 -14.41
CA ASP A 125 -15.86 -11.75 -13.06
C ASP A 125 -15.10 -10.56 -12.46
N LEU A 126 -13.91 -10.25 -12.98
CA LEU A 126 -13.15 -9.08 -12.61
C LEU A 126 -13.70 -7.84 -13.33
N LYS A 127 -13.86 -6.76 -12.57
CA LYS A 127 -14.29 -5.46 -13.10
C LYS A 127 -13.20 -4.44 -12.80
N PRO A 128 -13.13 -3.35 -13.57
CA PRO A 128 -12.29 -2.22 -13.22
C PRO A 128 -12.55 -1.76 -11.78
N PRO A 129 -11.51 -1.31 -11.06
CA PRO A 129 -11.66 -0.74 -9.74
C PRO A 129 -12.65 0.43 -9.68
N GLU A 130 -13.37 0.54 -8.57
CA GLU A 130 -14.28 1.66 -8.32
C GLU A 130 -13.64 2.74 -7.44
N ALA A 131 -12.68 2.34 -6.60
CA ALA A 131 -11.95 3.23 -5.72
C ALA A 131 -10.48 2.77 -5.56
N ILE A 132 -9.59 3.74 -5.44
CA ILE A 132 -8.16 3.55 -5.26
C ILE A 132 -7.76 4.28 -3.97
N PHE A 133 -7.11 3.59 -3.05
CA PHE A 133 -6.62 4.15 -1.79
C PHE A 133 -5.11 4.11 -1.78
N VAL A 134 -4.43 5.26 -1.68
CA VAL A 134 -2.99 5.39 -1.89
C VAL A 134 -2.26 5.88 -0.64
N SER A 135 -1.07 5.36 -0.37
CA SER A 135 -0.15 5.93 0.61
C SER A 135 0.20 7.39 0.27
N PRO A 136 0.38 8.28 1.27
CA PRO A 136 0.77 9.67 1.04
C PRO A 136 2.17 9.85 0.48
N LEU A 137 3.01 8.81 0.48
CA LEU A 137 4.40 8.89 0.03
C LEU A 137 4.49 9.10 -1.49
N GLN A 138 5.38 9.97 -1.93
CA GLN A 138 5.50 10.40 -3.34
C GLN A 138 5.68 9.23 -4.30
N ARG A 139 6.44 8.21 -3.93
CA ARG A 139 6.61 6.98 -4.73
C ARG A 139 5.30 6.23 -4.97
N ALA A 140 4.42 6.16 -3.98
CA ALA A 140 3.12 5.51 -4.10
C ALA A 140 2.15 6.35 -4.95
N LEU A 141 2.12 7.67 -4.73
CA LEU A 141 1.35 8.61 -5.54
C LEU A 141 1.75 8.55 -7.02
N GLN A 142 3.05 8.56 -7.33
CA GLN A 142 3.54 8.43 -8.70
C GLN A 142 3.18 7.08 -9.33
N THR A 143 3.24 5.99 -8.55
CA THR A 143 2.85 4.67 -9.05
C THR A 143 1.37 4.65 -9.40
N ALA A 144 0.51 5.12 -8.49
CA ALA A 144 -0.93 5.22 -8.73
C ALA A 144 -1.24 6.14 -9.93
N ALA A 145 -0.50 7.24 -10.07
CA ALA A 145 -0.71 8.18 -11.16
C ALA A 145 -0.40 7.60 -12.54
N VAL A 146 0.61 6.73 -12.60
CA VAL A 146 0.98 6.00 -13.82
C VAL A 146 -0.04 4.90 -14.12
N MET A 147 -0.50 4.18 -13.10
CA MET A 147 -1.38 3.03 -13.28
C MET A 147 -2.83 3.41 -13.58
N PHE A 148 -3.33 4.48 -12.98
CA PHE A 148 -4.74 4.87 -13.03
C PHE A 148 -4.89 6.36 -13.39
N PRO A 149 -4.42 6.77 -14.59
CA PRO A 149 -4.49 8.17 -14.98
C PRO A 149 -5.94 8.65 -15.02
N ASN A 150 -6.22 9.78 -14.36
CA ASN A 150 -7.53 10.44 -14.31
C ASN A 150 -8.65 9.61 -13.68
N HIS A 151 -8.35 8.63 -12.82
CA HIS A 151 -9.39 7.91 -12.08
C HIS A 151 -10.11 8.87 -11.12
N SER A 152 -11.45 8.90 -11.15
CA SER A 152 -12.25 9.91 -10.42
C SER A 152 -12.26 9.72 -8.89
N ARG A 153 -11.90 8.54 -8.41
CA ARG A 153 -11.95 8.15 -6.99
C ARG A 153 -10.61 7.63 -6.50
N VAL A 154 -9.62 8.51 -6.41
CA VAL A 154 -8.32 8.24 -5.79
C VAL A 154 -8.25 8.96 -4.46
N HIS A 155 -8.10 8.21 -3.38
CA HIS A 155 -8.11 8.70 -2.00
C HIS A 155 -6.73 8.47 -1.38
N VAL A 156 -6.06 9.53 -0.94
CA VAL A 156 -4.78 9.43 -0.24
C VAL A 156 -5.06 9.19 1.25
N ARG A 157 -4.40 8.19 1.84
CA ARG A 157 -4.66 7.71 3.20
C ARG A 157 -3.36 7.50 3.97
N ASN A 158 -3.17 8.24 5.06
CA ASN A 158 -2.00 8.10 5.95
C ASN A 158 -1.89 6.69 6.56
N LEU A 159 -3.01 5.99 6.78
CA LEU A 159 -3.04 4.61 7.28
C LEU A 159 -2.35 3.58 6.37
N LEU A 160 -2.16 3.94 5.08
CA LEU A 160 -1.47 3.11 4.09
C LEU A 160 0.03 3.43 3.99
N ARG A 161 0.55 4.34 4.82
CA ARG A 161 1.98 4.61 4.91
C ARG A 161 2.71 3.33 5.32
N GLU A 162 3.89 3.15 4.74
CA GLU A 162 4.78 2.04 5.07
C GLU A 162 5.28 2.14 6.51
N ARG A 163 5.96 1.09 6.98
CA ARG A 163 6.55 1.09 8.32
C ARG A 163 7.54 2.26 8.44
N CYS A 164 7.37 3.08 9.47
CA CYS A 164 8.35 4.10 9.83
C CYS A 164 9.60 3.42 10.42
N THR A 165 10.73 3.62 9.78
CA THR A 165 12.05 3.12 10.15
C THR A 165 12.95 4.19 10.76
N GLY A 166 12.50 5.44 10.76
CA GLY A 166 13.25 6.59 11.29
C GLY A 166 14.26 7.15 10.29
N PHE A 167 14.17 6.79 9.02
CA PHE A 167 14.98 7.38 7.95
C PHE A 167 14.19 8.46 7.20
N PRO A 168 14.86 9.49 6.65
CA PRO A 168 14.23 10.56 5.89
C PRO A 168 13.27 10.09 4.78
N CYS A 169 13.53 8.93 4.16
CA CYS A 169 12.68 8.37 3.10
C CYS A 169 11.26 7.97 3.56
N ASP A 170 11.04 7.88 4.87
CA ASP A 170 9.74 7.60 5.45
C ASP A 170 8.91 8.87 5.62
N GLU A 171 9.55 10.03 5.70
CA GLU A 171 8.88 11.32 5.85
C GLU A 171 8.22 11.73 4.55
N ARG A 172 6.94 12.14 4.64
CA ARG A 172 6.20 12.67 3.50
C ARG A 172 6.53 14.14 3.28
N SER A 173 6.42 14.59 2.04
CA SER A 173 6.28 16.02 1.76
C SER A 173 4.95 16.53 2.32
N GLU A 174 4.85 17.83 2.58
CA GLU A 174 3.62 18.43 3.06
C GLU A 174 2.48 18.23 2.03
N GLY A 175 1.26 18.01 2.53
CA GLY A 175 0.12 17.63 1.67
C GLY A 175 -0.18 18.67 0.59
N TRP A 176 -0.06 19.96 0.91
CA TRP A 176 -0.30 21.05 -0.03
C TRP A 176 0.77 21.12 -1.13
N ASP A 177 2.04 20.78 -0.83
CA ASP A 177 3.12 20.70 -1.83
C ASP A 177 2.84 19.61 -2.87
N LEU A 178 2.26 18.49 -2.44
CA LEU A 178 1.87 17.38 -3.32
C LEU A 178 0.59 17.71 -4.09
N ALA A 179 -0.44 18.22 -3.41
CA ALA A 179 -1.73 18.56 -4.02
C ALA A 179 -1.60 19.67 -5.09
N GLY A 180 -0.64 20.59 -4.94
CA GLY A 180 -0.35 21.61 -5.95
C GLY A 180 0.23 21.07 -7.27
N ARG A 181 0.70 19.81 -7.31
CA ARG A 181 1.28 19.21 -8.50
C ARG A 181 0.18 18.76 -9.46
N LYS A 182 0.26 19.18 -10.73
CA LYS A 182 -0.67 18.76 -11.79
C LYS A 182 -0.80 17.24 -11.94
N THR A 183 0.24 16.48 -11.59
CA THR A 183 0.23 15.02 -11.65
C THR A 183 -0.75 14.39 -10.66
N PHE A 184 -1.08 15.07 -9.56
CA PHE A 184 -1.92 14.55 -8.47
C PHE A 184 -3.25 15.30 -8.31
N SER A 185 -3.61 16.17 -9.27
CA SER A 185 -4.78 17.06 -9.15
C SER A 185 -6.14 16.35 -9.07
N TYR A 186 -6.21 15.07 -9.44
CA TYR A 186 -7.41 14.25 -9.34
C TYR A 186 -7.42 13.34 -8.10
N MET A 187 -6.40 13.45 -7.24
CA MET A 187 -6.31 12.69 -6.00
C MET A 187 -6.87 13.52 -4.84
N SER A 188 -7.73 12.91 -4.04
CA SER A 188 -8.32 13.51 -2.84
C SER A 188 -7.38 13.32 -1.64
N PHE A 189 -7.07 14.41 -0.95
CA PHE A 189 -6.28 14.47 0.28
C PHE A 189 -7.17 14.79 1.50
N ASP A 190 -8.48 14.55 1.41
CA ASP A 190 -9.51 15.08 2.32
C ASP A 190 -9.50 14.48 3.74
N GLU A 191 -8.56 13.59 4.07
CA GLU A 191 -8.40 13.08 5.44
C GLU A 191 -7.10 13.62 6.05
N ASP A 192 -7.25 14.71 6.80
CA ASP A 192 -6.31 15.15 7.83
C ASP A 192 -6.35 14.13 8.98
N VAL A 193 -5.74 12.96 8.77
CA VAL A 193 -5.33 12.14 9.90
C VAL A 193 -4.10 12.84 10.44
N GLU A 194 -4.25 13.49 11.59
CA GLU A 194 -3.16 14.07 12.39
C GLU A 194 -1.90 13.21 12.20
N ASP A 195 -0.77 13.84 11.86
CA ASP A 195 0.49 13.13 11.70
C ASP A 195 0.72 12.39 13.03
N VAL A 196 0.49 11.07 13.02
CA VAL A 196 0.78 10.25 14.19
C VAL A 196 2.28 10.31 14.33
N ASP A 197 2.74 11.10 15.30
CA ASP A 197 4.15 11.38 15.52
C ASP A 197 4.93 10.06 15.47
N CYS A 198 5.91 10.02 14.59
CA CYS A 198 6.80 8.86 14.46
C CYS A 198 7.74 8.71 15.66
N ASP A 199 7.68 9.64 16.62
CA ASP A 199 8.46 9.66 17.86
C ASP A 199 7.92 8.73 18.95
N LEU A 200 6.89 7.93 18.66
CA LEU A 200 6.41 6.92 19.59
C LEU A 200 7.52 5.88 19.85
N ASP A 201 7.91 5.75 21.12
CA ASP A 201 8.88 4.76 21.61
C ASP A 201 8.66 3.39 20.94
N ASP A 202 9.74 2.66 20.64
CA ASP A 202 9.74 1.34 19.96
C ASP A 202 8.68 0.34 20.47
N ALA A 203 8.22 0.49 21.72
CA ALA A 203 7.16 -0.31 22.33
C ALA A 203 5.75 0.06 21.84
N GLU A 204 5.48 1.34 21.61
CA GLU A 204 4.16 1.88 21.23
C GLU A 204 3.97 1.88 19.70
N ALA A 205 5.04 2.12 18.93
CA ALA A 205 5.06 1.86 17.48
C ALA A 205 4.77 0.38 17.13
N ARG A 206 5.18 -0.56 18.01
CA ARG A 206 4.80 -1.98 17.90
C ARG A 206 3.34 -2.23 18.23
N TRP A 207 2.71 -1.43 19.08
CA TRP A 207 1.32 -1.59 19.50
C TRP A 207 0.33 -1.08 18.43
N THR A 208 0.55 0.10 17.86
CA THR A 208 -0.24 0.63 16.73
C THR A 208 -0.14 -0.27 15.50
N CYS A 209 1.03 -0.83 15.21
CA CYS A 209 1.19 -1.88 14.20
C CYS A 209 0.38 -3.16 14.52
N ARG A 210 0.23 -3.52 15.80
CA ARG A 210 -0.47 -4.74 16.25
C ARG A 210 -1.99 -4.69 16.06
N ASN A 211 -2.61 -3.52 16.17
CA ASN A 211 -4.06 -3.37 16.01
C ASN A 211 -4.51 -3.18 14.56
N SER A 212 -3.59 -2.89 13.63
CA SER A 212 -3.83 -2.92 12.18
C SER A 212 -3.82 -4.34 11.56
N ARG A 213 -3.78 -5.39 12.40
CA ARG A 213 -3.53 -6.78 11.99
C ARG A 213 -4.61 -7.44 11.14
N ASP A 214 -5.84 -6.92 11.15
CA ASP A 214 -6.94 -7.58 10.42
C ASP A 214 -6.76 -7.57 8.89
N LEU A 215 -5.92 -6.69 8.35
CA LEU A 215 -5.55 -6.69 6.92
C LEU A 215 -4.05 -6.96 6.69
N ARG A 216 -3.18 -6.68 7.67
CA ARG A 216 -1.72 -6.86 7.52
C ARG A 216 -1.24 -8.31 7.70
N GLY A 217 -2.00 -9.17 8.38
CA GLY A 217 -1.62 -10.59 8.59
C GLY A 217 -1.57 -11.43 7.30
N LEU A 218 -2.04 -10.91 6.16
CA LEU A 218 -2.03 -11.60 4.88
C LEU A 218 -0.80 -11.29 4.00
N ALA A 219 0.09 -10.38 4.44
CA ALA A 219 1.24 -9.91 3.66
C ALA A 219 2.45 -9.60 4.56
N GLU A 220 2.86 -10.57 5.40
CA GLU A 220 3.70 -10.34 6.59
C GLU A 220 5.07 -9.65 6.37
N ASP A 221 5.61 -9.52 5.17
CA ASP A 221 6.89 -8.83 4.93
C ASP A 221 6.88 -7.81 3.76
N ALA A 222 5.72 -7.53 3.17
CA ALA A 222 5.64 -6.60 2.05
C ALA A 222 5.07 -5.25 2.52
N PRO A 223 5.86 -4.15 2.56
CA PRO A 223 5.30 -2.81 2.72
C PRO A 223 4.34 -2.55 1.55
N MET A 224 3.04 -2.69 1.81
CA MET A 224 2.00 -2.46 0.82
C MET A 224 1.85 -0.96 0.61
N SER A 225 1.88 -0.53 -0.64
CA SER A 225 1.96 0.90 -0.95
C SER A 225 0.61 1.52 -1.28
N PHE A 226 -0.36 0.74 -1.74
CA PHE A 226 -1.75 1.18 -1.90
C PHE A 226 -2.73 0.02 -2.17
N MET A 227 -4.01 0.24 -1.86
CA MET A 227 -5.10 -0.74 -1.92
C MET A 227 -6.16 -0.29 -2.93
N VAL A 228 -6.59 -1.19 -3.79
CA VAL A 228 -7.61 -0.94 -4.80
C VAL A 228 -8.84 -1.76 -4.47
N ILE A 229 -9.98 -1.12 -4.18
CA ILE A 229 -11.19 -1.80 -3.74
C ILE A 229 -12.26 -1.74 -4.84
N LYS A 230 -12.90 -2.89 -5.07
CA LYS A 230 -14.17 -3.02 -5.80
C LYS A 230 -15.29 -3.36 -4.81
N SER A 231 -16.45 -2.71 -4.92
CA SER A 231 -17.70 -3.23 -4.34
C SER A 231 -18.48 -4.01 -5.40
N ARG A 232 -19.15 -5.10 -4.99
CA ARG A 232 -20.39 -5.51 -5.65
C ARG A 232 -21.55 -4.76 -5.01
#